data_AF-J4K817-F1
#
_entry.id   AF-J4K817-F1
#
_cell.length_a   1.000
_cell.length_b   1.000
_cell.length_c   1.000
_cell.angle_alpha   90.00
_cell.angle_beta   90.00
_cell.angle_gamma   90.00
#
_symmetry.space_group_name_H-M   'P 1'
#
loop_
_entity.id
_entity.type
_entity.pdbx_description
1 polymer ?
#
loop_
_entity_poly.entity_id
_entity_poly.type
_entity_poly.pdbx_seq_one_letter_code
_entity_poly.pdbx_strand_id
1 'polypeptide(L)'
;MNTVDFYLRLSLEDDDLKDESNSITSQREILKDYISSKEEFTGAKIREHIDDGYTGTNFNRPAFQKMIGLVKKNEIRTILVKDLSRFARDYIESVAYIEQIFPFM
;
A
#
# COMPACT_ATOMS: atom_id res chain seq x y z
N MET A 1 -14.80 -2.49 -14.34
CA MET A 1 -14.89 -1.81 -13.02
C MET A 1 -13.49 -1.49 -12.58
N ASN A 2 -13.20 -0.22 -12.27
CA ASN A 2 -11.88 0.18 -11.78
C ASN A 2 -11.70 -0.39 -10.36
N THR A 3 -10.55 -1.01 -10.07
CA THR A 3 -10.22 -1.51 -8.73
C THR A 3 -9.01 -0.74 -8.24
N VAL A 4 -9.10 -0.22 -7.02
CA VAL A 4 -8.03 0.51 -6.36
C VAL A 4 -7.57 -0.32 -5.17
N ASP A 5 -6.27 -0.58 -5.13
CA ASP A 5 -5.65 -1.42 -4.13
C ASP A 5 -4.98 -0.57 -3.06
N PHE A 6 -5.47 -0.66 -1.82
CA PHE A 6 -4.88 0.04 -0.69
C PHE A 6 -3.80 -0.83 -0.09
N TYR A 7 -2.60 -0.29 0.09
CA TYR A 7 -1.56 -0.94 0.86
C TYR A 7 -1.36 -0.22 2.19
N LEU A 8 -1.63 -0.95 3.27
CA LEU A 8 -1.60 -0.47 4.65
C LEU A 8 -0.49 -1.23 5.39
N ARG A 9 0.39 -0.52 6.08
CA ARG A 9 1.46 -1.15 6.86
C ARG A 9 1.59 -0.54 8.24
N LEU A 10 1.80 -1.38 9.24
CA LEU A 10 2.26 -0.99 10.57
C LEU A 10 3.66 -1.57 10.78
N SER A 11 4.60 -0.73 11.22
CA SER A 11 5.98 -1.16 11.43
C SER A 11 6.17 -1.66 12.86
N LEU A 12 6.88 -2.78 13.05
CA LEU A 12 7.31 -3.26 14.38
C LEU A 12 8.12 -2.24 15.18
N GLU A 13 8.77 -1.32 14.47
CA GLU A 13 9.67 -0.30 15.04
C GLU A 13 8.93 0.97 15.48
N ASP A 14 7.64 1.12 15.17
CA ASP A 14 6.85 2.22 15.69
C ASP A 14 6.45 1.88 17.15
N ASP A 15 6.96 2.64 18.13
CA ASP A 15 6.72 2.47 19.58
C ASP A 15 5.23 2.62 19.97
N ASP A 16 4.38 3.00 19.01
CA ASP A 16 2.92 3.12 19.09
C ASP A 16 2.19 1.76 19.07
N LEU A 17 2.89 0.67 19.45
CA LEU A 17 2.38 -0.71 19.56
C LEU A 17 1.17 -0.87 20.49
N LYS A 18 0.80 0.16 21.25
CA LYS A 18 -0.40 0.14 22.11
C LYS A 18 -1.69 0.35 21.34
N ASP A 19 -1.65 0.75 20.06
CA ASP A 19 -2.85 1.05 19.28
C ASP A 19 -2.73 0.62 17.80
N GLU A 20 -2.51 -0.68 17.57
CA GLU A 20 -2.55 -1.32 16.25
C GLU A 20 -3.77 -0.88 15.43
N SER A 21 -4.94 -0.84 16.08
CA SER A 21 -6.19 -0.49 15.44
C SER A 21 -6.22 0.95 14.97
N ASN A 22 -5.75 1.92 15.75
CA ASN A 22 -5.79 3.32 15.33
C ASN A 22 -4.87 3.60 14.15
N SER A 23 -3.69 2.98 14.07
CA SER A 23 -2.74 3.30 13.00
C SER A 23 -3.15 2.76 11.62
N ILE A 24 -3.64 1.53 11.52
CA ILE A 24 -4.14 0.97 10.25
C ILE A 24 -5.48 1.61 9.89
N THR A 25 -6.36 1.83 10.88
CA THR A 25 -7.66 2.50 10.64
C THR A 25 -7.48 3.93 10.17
N SER A 26 -6.57 4.70 10.77
CA SER A 26 -6.27 6.07 10.31
C SER A 26 -5.76 6.08 8.87
N GLN A 27 -4.88 5.15 8.49
CA GLN A 27 -4.41 5.04 7.11
C GLN A 27 -5.56 4.74 6.14
N ARG A 28 -6.43 3.80 6.51
CA ARG A 28 -7.62 3.45 5.73
C ARG A 28 -8.54 4.66 5.52
N GLU A 29 -8.85 5.40 6.58
CA GLU A 29 -9.75 6.54 6.51
C GLU A 29 -9.16 7.67 5.64
N ILE A 30 -7.86 7.94 5.76
CA ILE A 30 -7.16 8.90 4.89
C ILE A 30 -7.28 8.50 3.42
N LEU A 31 -7.06 7.21 3.10
CA LEU A 31 -7.14 6.74 1.71
C LEU A 31 -8.57 6.75 1.18
N LYS A 32 -9.55 6.40 2.01
CA LYS A 32 -10.98 6.47 1.66
C LYS A 32 -11.43 7.91 1.40
N ASP A 33 -11.03 8.84 2.25
CA ASP A 33 -11.31 10.27 2.08
C ASP A 33 -10.71 10.77 0.76
N TYR A 34 -9.45 10.43 0.50
CA TYR A 34 -8.77 10.78 -0.75
C TYR A 34 -9.54 10.28 -1.98
N ILE A 35 -9.91 9.01 -2.04
CA ILE A 35 -10.65 8.49 -3.22
C ILE A 35 -12.08 9.05 -3.32
N SER A 36 -12.73 9.33 -2.18
CA SER A 36 -14.08 9.91 -2.17
C SER A 36 -14.08 11.36 -2.64
N SER A 37 -12.96 12.06 -2.50
CA SER A 37 -12.80 13.45 -2.94
C SER A 37 -12.49 13.61 -4.44
N LYS A 38 -12.29 12.50 -5.17
CA LYS A 38 -11.79 12.48 -6.55
C LYS A 38 -12.75 11.76 -7.48
N GLU A 39 -13.24 12.48 -8.49
CA GLU A 39 -14.17 11.90 -9.49
C GLU A 39 -13.59 10.69 -10.24
N GLU A 40 -12.26 10.63 -10.43
CA GLU A 40 -11.56 9.54 -11.12
C GLU A 40 -11.74 8.15 -10.45
N PHE A 41 -12.05 8.12 -9.15
CA PHE A 41 -12.26 6.90 -8.39
C PHE A 41 -13.74 6.60 -8.11
N THR A 42 -14.67 7.38 -8.70
CA THR A 42 -16.11 7.18 -8.51
C THR A 42 -16.54 5.77 -8.93
N GLY A 43 -17.14 5.02 -8.01
CA GLY A 43 -17.57 3.64 -8.26
C GLY A 43 -16.44 2.61 -8.33
N ALA A 44 -15.21 2.98 -7.96
CA ALA A 44 -14.10 2.03 -7.85
C ALA A 44 -14.33 1.03 -6.72
N LYS A 45 -13.93 -0.22 -6.94
CA LYS A 45 -13.88 -1.24 -5.88
C LYS A 45 -12.58 -1.06 -5.11
N ILE A 46 -12.66 -1.10 -3.79
CA ILE A 46 -11.49 -1.02 -2.90
C ILE A 46 -11.10 -2.45 -2.51
N ARG A 47 -9.80 -2.77 -2.64
CA ARG A 47 -9.22 -3.99 -2.07
C ARG A 47 -8.07 -3.60 -1.15
N GLU A 48 -8.04 -4.14 0.07
CA GLU A 48 -7.03 -3.83 1.07
C GLU A 48 -5.98 -4.94 1.16
N HIS A 49 -4.72 -4.54 1.25
CA HIS A 49 -3.55 -5.38 1.54
C HIS A 49 -2.89 -4.84 2.80
N ILE A 50 -2.86 -5.64 3.86
CA ILE A 50 -2.47 -5.20 5.19
C ILE A 50 -1.29 -6.03 5.67
N ASP A 51 -0.17 -5.36 5.96
CA ASP A 51 0.98 -5.96 6.63
C ASP A 51 1.11 -5.32 8.02
N ASP A 52 0.64 -6.05 9.05
CA ASP A 52 0.76 -5.66 10.45
C ASP A 52 2.04 -6.24 11.08
N GLY A 53 2.81 -5.40 11.76
CA GLY A 53 4.06 -5.82 12.39
C GLY A 53 5.16 -6.15 11.38
N TYR A 54 5.26 -5.42 10.27
CA TYR A 54 6.32 -5.62 9.28
C TYR A 54 7.20 -4.38 9.13
N THR A 55 8.52 -4.57 9.20
CA THR A 55 9.47 -3.48 8.93
C THR A 55 9.33 -2.95 7.50
N GLY A 56 9.62 -1.67 7.33
CA GLY A 56 9.67 -1.03 6.02
C GLY A 56 10.98 -1.19 5.27
N THR A 57 11.96 -1.86 5.88
CA THR A 57 13.34 -2.00 5.36
C THR A 57 13.53 -3.19 4.43
N ASN A 58 12.49 -4.01 4.23
CA ASN A 58 12.53 -5.10 3.26
C ASN A 58 11.13 -5.40 2.69
N PHE A 59 11.10 -6.27 1.69
CA PHE A 59 9.88 -6.69 0.97
C PHE A 59 9.40 -8.09 1.35
N ASN A 60 9.91 -8.70 2.42
CA ASN A 60 9.43 -10.01 2.89
C ASN A 60 8.17 -9.83 3.74
N ARG A 61 7.11 -9.34 3.09
CA ARG A 61 5.84 -8.99 3.72
C ARG A 61 4.71 -9.65 2.92
N PRO A 62 3.88 -10.51 3.54
CA PRO A 62 2.99 -11.40 2.83
C PRO A 62 1.93 -10.66 2.00
N ALA A 63 1.34 -9.58 2.54
CA ALA A 63 0.35 -8.83 1.79
C ALA A 63 0.99 -8.05 0.64
N PHE A 64 2.17 -7.46 0.86
CA PHE A 64 2.95 -6.83 -0.20
C PHE A 64 3.30 -7.79 -1.34
N GLN A 65 3.83 -8.98 -1.03
CA GLN A 65 4.22 -9.96 -2.04
C GLN A 65 3.01 -10.45 -2.84
N LYS A 66 1.87 -10.67 -2.17
CA LYS A 66 0.60 -11.01 -2.83
C LYS A 66 0.14 -9.88 -3.76
N MET A 67 0.18 -8.64 -3.29
CA MET A 67 -0.16 -7.45 -4.10
C MET A 67 0.73 -7.36 -5.35
N ILE A 68 2.06 -7.44 -5.20
CA ILE A 68 2.99 -7.40 -6.34
C ILE A 68 2.77 -8.60 -7.28
N GLY A 69 2.41 -9.78 -6.76
CA GLY A 69 2.02 -10.92 -7.59
C GLY A 69 0.79 -10.64 -8.46
N LEU A 70 -0.17 -9.86 -7.96
CA LEU A 70 -1.34 -9.42 -8.73
C LEU A 70 -1.00 -8.31 -9.73
N VAL A 71 -0.08 -7.40 -9.39
CA VAL A 71 0.49 -6.41 -10.34
C VAL A 71 1.13 -7.15 -11.53
N LYS A 72 1.97 -8.15 -11.26
CA LYS A 72 2.62 -8.99 -12.29
C LYS A 72 1.63 -9.73 -13.20
N LYS A 73 0.41 -9.99 -12.72
CA LYS A 73 -0.67 -10.62 -13.49
C LYS A 73 -1.55 -9.60 -14.21
N ASN A 74 -1.21 -8.30 -14.17
CA ASN A 74 -2.02 -7.20 -14.70
C ASN A 74 -3.42 -7.09 -14.04
N GLU A 75 -3.57 -7.61 -12.81
CA GLU A 75 -4.82 -7.54 -12.05
C GLU A 75 -4.92 -6.28 -11.16
N ILE A 76 -3.79 -5.62 -10.91
CA ILE A 76 -3.69 -4.34 -10.18
C ILE A 76 -3.11 -3.29 -11.10
N ARG A 77 -3.82 -2.17 -11.22
CA ARG A 77 -3.35 -1.00 -12.00
C ARG A 77 -3.09 0.23 -11.13
N THR A 78 -3.69 0.28 -9.94
CA THR A 78 -3.57 1.44 -9.05
C THR A 78 -3.38 0.96 -7.63
N ILE A 79 -2.23 1.32 -7.05
CA ILE A 79 -1.93 1.11 -5.63
C ILE A 79 -1.94 2.46 -4.95
N LEU A 80 -2.68 2.58 -3.85
CA LEU A 80 -2.66 3.75 -2.98
C LEU A 80 -2.04 3.39 -1.64
N VAL A 81 -1.15 4.27 -1.19
CA VAL A 81 -0.50 4.25 0.12
C VAL A 81 -0.66 5.62 0.74
N LYS A 82 -0.74 5.69 2.08
CA LYS A 82 -0.79 6.98 2.80
C LYS A 82 0.41 7.86 2.44
N ASP A 83 1.60 7.25 2.43
CA ASP A 83 2.88 7.87 2.16
C ASP A 83 3.89 6.79 1.72
N LEU A 84 4.96 7.19 1.02
CA LEU A 84 5.94 6.26 0.45
C LEU A 84 6.62 5.40 1.53
N SER A 85 6.73 5.87 2.77
CA SER A 85 7.34 5.08 3.85
C SER A 85 6.56 3.82 4.16
N ARG A 86 5.25 3.77 3.83
CA ARG A 86 4.42 2.55 3.92
C ARG A 86 4.78 1.55 2.84
N PHE A 87 5.08 2.02 1.64
CA PHE A 87 5.55 1.17 0.53
C PHE A 87 6.97 0.65 0.79
N ALA A 88 7.95 1.53 1.03
CA ALA A 88 9.30 1.16 1.41
C ALA A 88 9.97 2.30 2.18
N ARG A 89 10.73 1.98 3.23
CA ARG A 89 11.56 2.96 3.95
C ARG A 89 12.89 3.20 3.24
N ASP A 90 13.39 2.20 2.52
CA ASP A 90 14.60 2.37 1.74
C ASP A 90 14.28 3.06 0.41
N TYR A 91 14.81 4.27 0.24
CA TYR A 91 14.59 5.09 -0.93
C TYR A 91 15.09 4.40 -2.21
N ILE A 92 16.23 3.71 -2.14
CA ILE A 92 16.85 3.04 -3.29
C ILE A 92 15.93 1.93 -3.79
N GLU A 93 15.40 1.13 -2.86
CA GLU A 93 14.47 0.06 -3.19
C GLU A 93 13.12 0.58 -3.73
N SER A 94 12.59 1.67 -3.18
CA SER A 94 11.37 2.30 -3.72
C SER A 94 11.55 2.80 -5.15
N VAL A 95 12.70 3.43 -5.43
CA VAL A 95 13.05 3.94 -6.77
C VAL A 95 13.22 2.78 -7.75
N ALA A 96 13.85 1.67 -7.35
CA ALA A 96 13.95 0.49 -8.20
C ALA A 96 12.57 -0.03 -8.63
N TYR A 97 11.60 -0.07 -7.70
CA TYR A 97 10.23 -0.48 -8.05
C TYR A 97 9.55 0.49 -9.01
N ILE A 98 9.69 1.79 -8.78
CA ILE A 98 9.03 2.83 -9.58
C ILE A 98 9.65 2.96 -10.97
N GLU A 99 10.98 2.89 -11.08
CA GLU A 99 11.70 3.18 -12.33
C GLU A 99 11.99 1.94 -13.17
N GLN A 100 12.16 0.77 -12.54
CA GLN A 100 12.68 -0.42 -13.22
C GLN A 100 11.70 -1.60 -13.24
N ILE A 101 10.70 -1.60 -12.37
CA ILE A 101 9.80 -2.73 -12.21
C ILE A 101 8.43 -2.39 -12.76
N PHE A 102 7.79 -1.33 -12.25
CA PHE A 102 6.44 -0.95 -12.69
C PHE A 102 6.34 -0.51 -14.16
N PRO A 103 7.31 0.20 -14.78
CA PRO A 103 7.18 0.62 -16.18
C PRO A 103 7.23 -0.54 -17.18
N PHE A 104 7.67 -1.72 -16.75
CA PHE A 104 7.84 -2.90 -17.59
C PHE A 104 6.86 -4.04 -17.24
N MET A 105 5.87 -3.79 -16.38
CA MET A 105 4.83 -4.75 -15.94
C MET A 105 3.47 -4.51 -16.60
#